data_AF-A0A3M1UFK3-F1
#
_entry.id   AF-A0A3M1UFK3-F1
#
_cell.length_a   1.000
_cell.length_b   1.000
_cell.length_c   1.000
_cell.angle_alpha   90.00
_cell.angle_beta   90.00
_cell.angle_gamma   90.00
#
_symmetry.space_group_name_H-M   'P 1'
#
loop_
_entity.id
_entity.type
_entity.pdbx_description
1 polymer ?
#
loop_
_entity_poly.entity_id
_entity_poly.type
_entity_poly.pdbx_seq_one_letter_code
_entity_poly.pdbx_strand_id
1 'polypeptide(L)'
;MLILQEQAIYYYAIFSLVVMVGVMLKIYFGHDVLWFGVIGFALAIALGNMMAYIKLHKSIAEVFFVQDHFSLISVYEILFGSQNQAFPLRYANPQRDANGISVHYNDQIIYLKEEDWEDFDLIWEWFTQSQSQSM
;
A
#
# COMPACT_ATOMS: atom_id res chain seq x y z
N MET A 1 4.15 -8.72 -9.06
CA MET A 1 4.62 -7.52 -9.82
C MET A 1 3.56 -6.97 -10.80
N LEU A 2 2.65 -7.77 -11.37
CA LEU A 2 1.58 -7.33 -12.30
C LEU A 2 0.50 -6.42 -11.68
N ILE A 3 0.19 -6.57 -10.39
CA ILE A 3 -0.82 -5.77 -9.68
C ILE A 3 -0.42 -4.29 -9.58
N LEU A 4 0.86 -3.94 -9.80
CA LEU A 4 1.36 -2.55 -9.83
C LEU A 4 0.86 -1.76 -11.04
N GLN A 5 0.58 -2.42 -12.16
CA GLN A 5 0.41 -1.75 -13.45
C GLN A 5 -1.06 -1.33 -13.72
N GLU A 6 -2.05 -2.17 -13.41
CA GLU A 6 -3.45 -1.89 -13.77
C GLU A 6 -4.05 -0.67 -13.08
N GLN A 7 -3.80 -0.48 -11.78
CA GLN A 7 -4.35 0.69 -11.07
C GLN A 7 -3.59 1.98 -11.35
N ALA A 8 -2.28 1.89 -11.61
CA ALA A 8 -1.48 3.05 -11.96
C ALA A 8 -1.98 3.70 -13.27
N ILE A 9 -2.47 2.90 -14.22
CA ILE A 9 -3.00 3.37 -15.52
C ILE A 9 -4.15 4.37 -15.32
N TYR A 10 -5.09 4.11 -14.42
CA TYR A 10 -6.23 5.03 -14.19
C TYR A 10 -5.79 6.40 -13.68
N TYR A 11 -4.84 6.43 -12.73
CA TYR A 11 -4.32 7.69 -12.20
C TYR A 11 -3.46 8.44 -13.21
N TYR A 12 -2.61 7.73 -13.97
CA TYR A 12 -1.85 8.34 -15.07
C TYR A 12 -2.77 8.89 -16.16
N ALA A 13 -3.89 8.23 -16.47
CA ALA A 13 -4.86 8.71 -17.44
C ALA A 13 -5.53 10.01 -16.99
N ILE A 14 -6.00 10.08 -15.72
CA ILE A 14 -6.60 11.29 -15.17
C ILE A 14 -5.59 12.44 -15.11
N PHE A 15 -4.37 12.19 -14.64
CA PHE A 15 -3.32 13.20 -14.59
C PHE A 15 -2.97 13.71 -16.00
N SER A 16 -2.83 12.81 -16.98
CA SER A 16 -2.55 13.17 -18.37
C SER A 16 -3.67 14.02 -18.97
N LEU A 17 -4.92 13.72 -18.64
CA LEU A 17 -6.08 14.50 -19.08
C LEU A 17 -6.05 15.92 -18.50
N VAL A 18 -5.73 16.08 -17.21
CA VAL A 18 -5.58 17.40 -16.57
C VAL A 18 -4.44 18.21 -17.22
N VAL A 19 -3.29 17.58 -17.47
CA VAL A 19 -2.16 18.23 -18.15
C VAL A 19 -2.54 18.65 -19.57
N MET A 20 -3.23 17.79 -20.32
CA MET A 20 -3.68 18.08 -21.68
C MET A 20 -4.64 19.28 -21.73
N VAL A 21 -5.62 19.33 -20.81
CA VAL A 21 -6.53 20.47 -20.69
C VAL A 21 -5.77 21.75 -20.32
N GLY A 22 -4.81 21.67 -19.39
CA GLY A 22 -3.96 22.80 -19.03
C GLY A 22 -3.12 23.33 -20.19
N VAL A 23 -2.58 22.44 -21.02
CA VAL A 23 -1.85 22.79 -22.25
C VAL A 23 -2.77 23.48 -23.26
N MET A 24 -3.97 22.93 -23.50
CA MET A 24 -4.94 23.54 -24.41
C MET A 24 -5.35 24.96 -23.98
N LEU A 25 -5.57 25.17 -22.69
CA LEU A 25 -5.87 26.51 -22.14
C LEU A 25 -4.68 27.46 -22.33
N LYS A 26 -3.46 27.02 -22.04
CA LYS A 26 -2.23 27.81 -22.25
C LYS A 26 -2.05 28.24 -23.70
N ILE A 27 -2.29 27.33 -24.65
CA ILE A 27 -2.27 27.61 -26.10
C ILE A 27 -3.35 28.63 -26.46
N TYR A 28 -4.58 28.45 -25.94
CA TYR A 28 -5.69 29.37 -26.18
C TYR A 28 -5.39 30.80 -25.70
N PHE A 29 -4.69 30.95 -24.57
CA PHE A 29 -4.27 32.25 -24.03
C PHE A 29 -2.92 32.76 -24.60
N GLY A 30 -2.31 32.06 -25.57
CA GLY A 30 -1.09 32.51 -26.26
C GLY A 30 0.17 32.54 -25.38
N HIS A 31 0.18 31.80 -24.26
CA HIS A 31 1.32 31.75 -23.36
C HIS A 31 2.32 30.67 -23.77
N ASP A 32 3.59 30.85 -23.36
CA ASP A 32 4.62 29.84 -23.55
C ASP A 32 4.24 28.51 -22.85
N VAL A 33 4.32 27.44 -23.64
CA VAL A 33 3.86 26.07 -23.33
C VAL A 33 5.05 25.18 -22.96
N LEU A 34 6.27 25.55 -23.38
CA LEU A 34 7.47 24.72 -23.22
C LEU A 34 7.76 24.44 -21.74
N TRP A 35 7.78 25.50 -20.93
CA TRP A 35 7.98 25.39 -19.48
C TRP A 35 6.84 24.68 -18.76
N PHE A 36 5.60 24.82 -19.25
CA PHE A 36 4.46 24.11 -18.68
C PHE A 36 4.55 22.60 -18.92
N GLY A 37 5.00 22.18 -20.11
CA GLY A 37 5.28 20.78 -20.42
C GLY A 37 6.38 20.19 -19.56
N VAL A 38 7.49 20.91 -19.36
CA VAL A 38 8.60 20.47 -18.50
C VAL A 38 8.16 20.31 -17.04
N ILE A 39 7.43 21.28 -16.49
CA ILE A 39 6.90 21.22 -15.13
C ILE A 39 5.89 20.08 -14.99
N GLY A 40 4.99 19.92 -15.95
CA GLY A 40 4.00 18.84 -15.97
C GLY A 40 4.65 17.46 -15.99
N PHE A 41 5.72 17.28 -16.77
CA PHE A 41 6.46 16.03 -16.83
C PHE A 41 7.22 15.73 -15.52
N ALA A 42 7.87 16.74 -14.94
CA ALA A 42 8.55 16.58 -13.64
C ALA A 42 7.56 16.20 -12.52
N LEU A 43 6.37 16.83 -12.51
CA LEU A 43 5.29 16.48 -11.57
C LEU A 43 4.76 15.06 -11.81
N ALA A 44 4.64 14.62 -13.07
CA ALA A 44 4.21 13.26 -13.40
C ALA A 44 5.16 12.21 -12.81
N ILE A 45 6.47 12.41 -12.97
CA ILE A 45 7.50 11.53 -12.42
C ILE A 45 7.46 11.54 -10.89
N ALA A 46 7.35 12.72 -10.28
CA ALA A 46 7.30 12.85 -8.83
C ALA A 46 6.07 12.13 -8.24
N LEU A 47 4.90 12.32 -8.84
CA LEU A 47 3.66 11.63 -8.45
C LEU A 47 3.76 10.12 -8.67
N GLY A 48 4.33 9.68 -9.79
CA GLY A 48 4.55 8.28 -10.09
C GLY A 48 5.42 7.59 -9.03
N ASN A 49 6.55 8.22 -8.68
CA ASN A 49 7.44 7.73 -7.63
C ASN A 49 6.78 7.73 -6.25
N MET A 50 6.05 8.79 -5.89
CA MET A 50 5.32 8.87 -4.62
C MET A 50 4.26 7.76 -4.51
N MET A 51 3.51 7.49 -5.59
CA MET A 51 2.51 6.43 -5.60
C MET A 51 3.14 5.04 -5.51
N ALA A 52 4.23 4.80 -6.23
CA ALA A 52 4.99 3.55 -6.12
C ALA A 52 5.50 3.34 -4.68
N TYR A 53 6.05 4.39 -4.07
CA TYR A 53 6.51 4.37 -2.68
C TYR A 53 5.39 4.01 -1.70
N ILE A 54 4.22 4.67 -1.79
CA ILE A 54 3.06 4.39 -0.93
C ILE A 54 2.59 2.94 -1.11
N LYS A 55 2.54 2.45 -2.35
CA LYS A 55 2.07 1.10 -2.64
C LYS A 55 3.02 0.03 -2.09
N LEU A 56 4.33 0.24 -2.20
CA LEU A 56 5.32 -0.67 -1.61
C LEU A 56 5.20 -0.76 -0.09
N HIS A 57 4.87 0.35 0.59
CA HIS A 57 4.65 0.36 2.04
C HIS A 57 3.36 -0.34 2.46
N LYS A 58 2.31 -0.26 1.65
CA LYS A 58 1.02 -0.89 1.95
C LYS A 58 0.95 -2.37 1.59
N SER A 59 1.79 -2.82 0.67
CA SER A 59 1.83 -4.22 0.25
C SER A 59 2.56 -5.04 1.31
N ILE A 60 1.81 -5.77 2.13
CA ILE A 60 2.37 -6.75 3.05
C ILE A 60 2.81 -7.96 2.23
N ALA A 61 4.06 -8.38 2.42
CA ALA A 61 4.67 -9.51 1.73
C ALA A 61 4.74 -10.74 2.65
N GLU A 62 5.04 -10.53 3.93
CA GLU A 62 5.22 -11.63 4.88
C GLU A 62 4.58 -11.28 6.23
N VAL A 63 4.04 -12.29 6.89
CA VAL A 63 3.52 -12.22 8.26
C VAL A 63 4.28 -13.24 9.10
N PHE A 64 4.93 -12.76 10.17
CA PHE A 64 5.63 -13.63 11.11
C PHE A 64 4.95 -13.62 12.46
N PHE A 65 4.91 -14.79 13.09
CA PHE A 65 4.45 -14.97 14.46
C PHE A 65 5.59 -15.52 15.30
N VAL A 66 5.87 -14.86 16.43
CA VAL A 66 6.90 -15.27 17.39
C VAL A 66 6.34 -15.13 18.80
N GLN A 67 6.06 -16.26 19.45
CA GLN A 67 5.45 -16.31 20.78
C GLN A 67 4.15 -15.47 20.81
N ASP A 68 4.11 -14.42 21.64
CA ASP A 68 2.97 -13.52 21.81
C ASP A 68 3.02 -12.27 20.91
N HIS A 69 3.89 -12.26 19.90
CA HIS A 69 4.08 -11.14 18.99
C HIS A 69 3.91 -11.56 17.53
N PHE A 70 3.54 -10.60 16.69
CA PHE A 70 3.54 -10.75 15.24
C PHE A 70 4.26 -9.57 14.58
N SER A 71 4.82 -9.78 13.40
CA SER A 71 5.43 -8.74 12.58
C SER A 71 4.82 -8.82 11.19
N LEU A 72 4.44 -7.66 10.65
CA LEU A 72 4.05 -7.53 9.25
C LEU A 72 5.22 -6.92 8.51
N ILE A 73 5.71 -7.61 7.48
CA ILE A 73 6.79 -7.11 6.63
C ILE A 73 6.21 -6.70 5.30
N SER A 74 6.35 -5.42 4.99
CA SER A 74 5.98 -4.87 3.68
C SER A 74 7.05 -5.13 2.63
N VAL A 75 6.65 -5.12 1.35
CA VAL A 75 7.58 -5.21 0.22
C VAL A 75 8.64 -4.11 0.28
N TYR A 76 8.26 -2.91 0.75
CA TYR A 76 9.21 -1.84 0.98
C TYR A 76 10.31 -2.25 1.98
N GLU A 77 9.94 -2.84 3.11
CA GLU A 77 10.90 -3.22 4.14
C GLU A 77 11.87 -4.31 3.65
N ILE A 78 11.40 -5.24 2.82
CA ILE A 78 12.25 -6.24 2.15
C ILE A 78 13.25 -5.58 1.21
N LEU A 79 12.79 -4.64 0.38
CA LEU A 79 13.63 -4.01 -0.64
C LEU A 79 14.67 -3.03 -0.06
N PHE A 80 14.33 -2.36 1.03
CA PHE A 80 15.14 -1.27 1.59
C PHE A 80 15.77 -1.62 2.96
N GLY A 81 15.58 -2.84 3.47
CA GLY A 81 16.28 -3.35 4.64
C GLY A 81 15.88 -2.68 5.96
N SER A 82 14.60 -2.37 6.12
CA SER A 82 14.05 -1.80 7.36
C SER A 82 14.05 -2.83 8.51
N GLN A 83 14.07 -2.34 9.76
CA GLN A 83 13.97 -3.21 10.93
C GLN A 83 12.53 -3.69 11.13
N ASN A 84 12.35 -5.01 11.17
CA ASN A 84 11.08 -5.66 11.50
C ASN A 84 10.67 -5.30 12.93
N GLN A 85 9.45 -4.79 13.10
CA GLN A 85 8.90 -4.44 14.41
C GLN A 85 7.94 -5.53 14.87
N ALA A 86 8.32 -6.22 15.95
CA ALA A 86 7.43 -7.17 16.61
C ALA A 86 6.35 -6.41 17.39
N PHE A 87 5.08 -6.64 17.04
CA PHE A 87 3.92 -6.06 17.68
C PHE A 87 3.18 -7.09 18.53
N PRO A 88 2.74 -6.76 19.76
CA PRO A 88 2.07 -7.74 20.62
C PRO A 88 0.70 -8.16 20.06
N LEU A 89 0.44 -9.48 20.00
CA LEU A 89 -0.81 -10.06 19.51
C LEU A 89 -2.05 -9.59 20.28
N ARG A 90 -1.91 -9.34 21.59
CA ARG A 90 -2.99 -8.81 22.45
C ARG A 90 -3.59 -7.48 21.96
N TYR A 91 -2.84 -6.69 21.19
CA TYR A 91 -3.29 -5.42 20.64
C TYR A 91 -3.73 -5.51 19.18
N ALA A 92 -3.60 -6.68 18.55
CA ALA A 92 -3.95 -6.89 17.15
C ALA A 92 -5.46 -6.74 16.88
N ASN A 93 -6.30 -7.02 17.87
CA ASN A 93 -7.77 -7.03 17.77
C ASN A 93 -8.28 -7.52 16.39
N PRO A 94 -7.95 -8.76 16.01
CA PRO A 94 -8.18 -9.28 14.68
C PRO A 94 -9.69 -9.45 14.44
N GLN A 95 -10.19 -8.98 13.30
CA GLN A 95 -11.57 -9.21 12.86
C GLN A 95 -11.56 -9.90 11.50
N ARG A 96 -12.40 -10.91 11.33
CA ARG A 96 -12.57 -11.62 10.05
C ARG A 96 -13.87 -11.21 9.39
N ASP A 97 -13.78 -10.88 8.11
CA ASP A 97 -14.93 -10.67 7.22
C ASP A 97 -14.90 -11.71 6.09
N ALA A 98 -15.90 -11.70 5.20
CA ALA A 98 -16.05 -12.66 4.12
C ALA A 98 -14.86 -12.70 3.13
N ASN A 99 -14.04 -11.65 3.08
CA ASN A 99 -12.97 -11.49 2.09
C ASN A 99 -11.56 -11.35 2.69
N GLY A 100 -11.42 -11.36 4.02
CA GLY A 100 -10.14 -10.99 4.64
C GLY A 100 -10.15 -10.85 6.16
N ILE A 101 -8.98 -10.55 6.72
CA ILE A 101 -8.75 -10.27 8.14
C ILE A 101 -8.28 -8.82 8.28
N SER A 102 -8.91 -8.05 9.16
CA SER A 102 -8.39 -6.75 9.60
C SER A 102 -7.68 -6.90 10.95
N VAL A 103 -6.50 -6.28 11.07
CA VAL A 103 -5.70 -6.26 12.30
C VAL A 103 -5.17 -4.87 12.59
N HIS A 104 -5.03 -4.52 13.86
CA HIS A 104 -4.38 -3.31 14.32
C HIS A 104 -2.86 -3.52 14.39
N TYR A 105 -2.11 -2.66 13.71
CA TYR A 105 -0.65 -2.69 13.67
C TYR A 105 -0.10 -1.28 13.56
N ASN A 106 0.74 -0.87 14.52
CA ASN A 106 1.44 0.43 14.53
C ASN A 106 0.51 1.64 14.26
N ASP A 107 -0.53 1.78 15.09
CA ASP A 107 -1.59 2.82 14.99
C ASP A 107 -2.43 2.82 13.71
N GLN A 108 -2.34 1.76 12.89
CA GLN A 108 -3.10 1.60 11.66
C GLN A 108 -3.89 0.29 11.66
N ILE A 109 -4.96 0.23 10.87
CA ILE A 109 -5.68 -1.00 10.60
C ILE A 109 -5.20 -1.52 9.24
N ILE A 110 -4.61 -2.72 9.26
CA ILE A 110 -4.14 -3.43 8.08
C ILE A 110 -5.18 -4.47 7.70
N TYR A 111 -5.46 -4.59 6.40
CA TYR A 111 -6.37 -5.59 5.86
C TYR A 111 -5.60 -6.61 5.03
N LEU A 112 -5.66 -7.86 5.45
CA LEU A 112 -5.10 -9.02 4.76
C LEU A 112 -6.24 -9.69 3.98
N LYS A 113 -6.16 -9.68 2.65
CA LYS A 113 -7.16 -10.30 1.79
C LYS A 113 -6.91 -11.79 1.67
N GLU A 114 -7.96 -12.60 1.70
CA GLU A 114 -7.83 -14.07 1.58
C GLU A 114 -7.13 -14.51 0.29
N GLU A 115 -7.41 -13.84 -0.83
CA GLU A 115 -6.81 -14.14 -2.14
C GLU A 115 -5.27 -13.98 -2.22
N ASP A 116 -4.67 -13.24 -1.28
CA ASP A 116 -3.24 -12.93 -1.28
C ASP A 116 -2.41 -13.96 -0.46
N TRP A 117 -3.04 -14.89 0.27
CA TRP A 117 -2.37 -15.80 1.21
C TRP A 117 -2.81 -17.26 1.03
N GLU A 118 -1.88 -18.16 0.74
CA GLU A 118 -2.17 -19.61 0.64
C GLU A 118 -2.55 -20.21 2.02
N ASP A 119 -1.88 -19.77 3.09
CA ASP A 119 -2.08 -20.25 4.46
C ASP A 119 -3.02 -19.33 5.28
N PHE A 120 -4.04 -18.76 4.64
CA PHE A 120 -4.89 -17.73 5.24
C PHE A 120 -5.60 -18.17 6.54
N ASP A 121 -6.15 -19.39 6.55
CA ASP A 121 -6.82 -19.91 7.75
C ASP A 121 -5.85 -20.14 8.91
N LEU A 122 -4.61 -20.55 8.61
CA LEU A 122 -3.57 -20.70 9.62
C LEU A 122 -3.23 -19.34 10.25
N ILE A 123 -3.06 -18.30 9.43
CA ILE A 123 -2.82 -16.92 9.90
C ILE A 123 -3.93 -16.48 10.88
N TRP A 124 -5.20 -16.78 10.56
CA TRP A 124 -6.33 -16.50 11.44
C TRP A 124 -6.27 -17.27 12.77
N GLU A 125 -5.92 -18.56 12.73
CA GLU A 125 -5.75 -19.37 13.93
C GLU A 125 -4.67 -18.80 14.86
N TRP A 126 -3.53 -18.36 14.32
CA TRP A 126 -2.47 -17.73 15.12
C TRP A 126 -2.92 -16.42 15.80
N PHE A 127 -3.69 -15.61 15.07
CA PHE A 127 -4.25 -14.37 15.62
C PHE A 127 -5.28 -14.61 16.74
N THR A 128 -5.97 -15.74 16.74
CA THR A 128 -7.05 -16.04 17.69
C THR A 128 -6.62 -16.94 18.85
N GLN A 129 -5.70 -17.89 18.64
CA GLN A 129 -5.13 -18.73 19.70
C GLN A 129 -4.38 -17.93 20.77
N SER A 130 -3.76 -16.81 20.38
CA SER A 130 -3.05 -15.94 21.32
C SER A 130 -4.00 -15.16 22.23
N GLN A 131 -5.22 -14.84 21.77
CA GLN A 131 -6.24 -14.20 22.60
C GLN A 131 -6.84 -15.14 23.64
N SER A 132 -7.07 -16.41 23.29
CA SER A 132 -7.69 -17.38 24.21
C SER A 132 -6.79 -17.79 25.38
N GLN A 133 -5.47 -17.63 25.26
CA GLN A 133 -4.52 -17.86 26.37
C GLN A 133 -4.40 -16.67 27.34
N SER A 134 -4.95 -15.50 26.98
CA SER A 134 -4.89 -14.28 27.79
C SER A 134 -6.14 -13.99 28.62
N MET A 135 -7.14 -14.89 28.57
CA MET A 135 -8.35 -14.91 29.42
C MET A 135 -8.24 -16.00 30.48
#